data_AF-A0A938TXL5-F1
#
_entry.id   AF-A0A938TXL5-F1
#
_cell.length_a   1.000
_cell.length_b   1.000
_cell.length_c   1.000
_cell.angle_alpha   90.00
_cell.angle_beta   90.00
_cell.angle_gamma   90.00
#
_symmetry.space_group_name_H-M   'P 1'
#
loop_
_entity.id
_entity.type
_entity.pdbx_description
1 polymer ?
#
loop_
_entity_poly.entity_id
_entity_poly.type
_entity_poly.pdbx_seq_one_letter_code
_entity_poly.pdbx_strand_id
1 'polypeptide(L)'
;MAYTPSESNYNDTGTFFEPDTLLPAQYYATVQKGHQQAPERRLMVAVLEDVVACLSVNPNTCSRRQRLEFHSAHSWVNAPIQGEWVFSFHHICDTLGFDTGFLRRGLNQWAKRYGKARIERGSKRKVARKPLRLRALF
;
A
#
# COMPACT_ATOMS: atom_id res chain seq x y z
N MET A 1 16.99 63.21 9.90
CA MET A 1 15.69 62.81 9.33
C MET A 1 15.93 62.34 7.89
N ALA A 2 15.87 61.03 7.66
CA ALA A 2 15.59 60.44 6.35
C ALA A 2 15.08 59.03 6.63
N TYR A 3 13.77 58.86 6.48
CA TYR A 3 13.06 57.59 6.59
C TYR A 3 13.16 56.91 5.23
N THR A 4 13.58 55.65 5.17
CA THR A 4 13.32 54.79 4.00
C THR A 4 12.42 53.63 4.41
N PRO A 5 11.35 53.34 3.64
CA PRO A 5 10.26 52.48 4.07
C PRO A 5 10.56 51.00 3.83
N SER A 6 9.84 50.18 4.59
CA SER A 6 9.68 48.73 4.49
C SER A 6 9.43 48.21 3.08
N GLU A 7 10.09 47.12 2.68
CA GLU A 7 9.47 46.12 1.81
C GLU A 7 9.71 44.70 2.33
N SER A 8 8.59 44.10 2.67
CA SER A 8 8.30 42.71 2.95
C SER A 8 9.00 41.71 2.02
N ASN A 9 9.67 40.75 2.66
CA ASN A 9 9.52 39.30 2.46
C ASN A 9 9.16 38.84 1.03
N TYR A 10 10.19 38.50 0.26
CA TYR A 10 10.08 37.60 -0.89
C TYR A 10 11.23 36.59 -0.77
N ASN A 11 10.91 35.31 -0.94
CA ASN A 11 11.80 34.16 -1.15
C ASN A 11 11.89 33.10 -0.03
N ASP A 12 10.91 33.01 0.87
CA ASP A 12 10.73 31.81 1.75
C ASP A 12 10.05 30.62 1.01
N THR A 13 10.30 30.52 -0.29
CA THR A 13 9.83 29.41 -1.14
C THR A 13 10.98 28.73 -1.88
N GLY A 14 12.20 29.26 -1.79
CA GLY A 14 13.41 28.68 -2.40
C GLY A 14 14.03 27.55 -1.57
N THR A 15 13.82 27.57 -0.25
CA THR A 15 14.40 26.62 0.72
C THR A 15 13.68 25.26 0.74
N PHE A 16 12.47 25.15 0.19
CA PHE A 16 11.71 23.90 0.24
C PHE A 16 12.22 22.81 -0.72
N PHE A 17 12.99 23.20 -1.75
CA PHE A 17 13.56 22.29 -2.74
C PHE A 17 15.08 22.14 -2.61
N GLU A 18 15.69 22.68 -1.56
CA GLU A 18 17.11 22.43 -1.30
C GLU A 18 17.28 20.96 -0.89
N PRO A 19 18.03 20.15 -1.67
CA PRO A 19 18.26 18.77 -1.28
C PRO A 19 19.13 18.78 -0.02
N ASP A 20 18.56 18.33 1.09
CA ASP A 20 19.33 18.04 2.31
C ASP A 20 20.42 17.03 1.95
N THR A 21 21.64 17.54 1.78
CA THR A 21 22.81 16.73 1.43
C THR A 21 23.27 16.00 2.69
N LEU A 22 22.72 14.81 2.91
CA LEU A 22 23.09 13.98 4.05
C LEU A 22 24.48 13.37 3.84
N LEU A 23 25.35 13.52 4.85
CA LEU A 23 26.60 12.78 4.89
C LEU A 23 26.30 11.27 5.01
N PRO A 24 27.10 10.38 4.39
CA PRO A 24 26.91 8.94 4.52
C PRO A 24 26.80 8.48 5.98
N ALA A 25 27.58 9.06 6.89
CA ALA A 25 27.51 8.78 8.32
C ALA A 25 26.15 9.14 8.96
N GLN A 26 25.48 10.21 8.52
CA GLN A 26 24.16 10.61 9.00
C GLN A 26 23.05 9.72 8.42
N TYR A 27 23.18 9.36 7.14
CA TYR A 27 22.29 8.38 6.51
C TYR A 27 22.36 7.03 7.24
N TYR A 28 23.56 6.47 7.40
CA TYR A 28 23.73 5.20 8.10
C TYR A 28 23.37 5.28 9.58
N ALA A 29 23.62 6.40 10.27
CA ALA A 29 23.16 6.58 11.65
C ALA A 29 21.62 6.54 11.78
N THR A 30 20.89 7.03 10.78
CA THR A 30 19.41 6.99 10.76
C THR A 30 18.90 5.59 10.40
N VAL A 31 19.51 4.96 9.39
CA VAL A 31 19.18 3.60 8.94
C VAL A 31 19.51 2.55 10.01
N GLN A 32 20.65 2.65 10.70
CA GLN A 32 21.08 1.70 11.75
C GLN A 32 20.31 1.87 13.07
N LYS A 33 19.86 3.09 13.41
CA LYS A 33 19.00 3.32 14.59
C LYS A 33 17.61 2.67 14.43
N GLY A 34 17.22 2.32 13.20
CA GLY A 34 15.96 1.66 12.85
C GLY A 34 15.95 0.14 13.03
N HIS A 35 16.31 -0.39 14.21
CA HIS A 35 16.05 -1.81 14.53
C HIS A 35 14.54 -2.16 14.56
N GLN A 36 13.68 -1.15 14.49
CA GLN A 36 12.26 -1.28 14.17
C GLN A 36 12.12 -1.33 12.64
N GLN A 37 12.00 -2.52 12.04
CA GLN A 37 11.66 -2.78 10.62
C GLN A 37 11.76 -1.56 9.70
N ALA A 38 12.79 -1.47 8.86
CA ALA A 38 13.02 -0.35 7.94
C ALA A 38 11.70 0.15 7.29
N PRO A 39 11.46 1.46 7.18
CA PRO A 39 10.17 2.02 6.74
C PRO A 39 9.69 1.43 5.41
N GLU A 40 10.62 1.10 4.51
CA GLU A 40 10.38 0.43 3.24
C GLU A 40 9.77 -0.96 3.44
N ARG A 41 10.28 -1.75 4.39
CA ARG A 41 9.75 -3.07 4.70
C ARG A 41 8.34 -2.99 5.28
N ARG A 42 8.04 -1.98 6.10
CA ARG A 42 6.68 -1.75 6.60
C ARG A 42 5.73 -1.39 5.46
N LEU A 43 6.18 -0.57 4.52
CA LEU A 43 5.41 -0.25 3.32
C LEU A 43 5.13 -1.50 2.49
N MET A 44 6.11 -2.40 2.31
CA MET A 44 5.91 -3.67 1.60
C MET A 44 4.86 -4.56 2.27
N VAL A 45 4.85 -4.64 3.61
CA VAL A 45 3.81 -5.35 4.37
C VAL A 45 2.44 -4.69 4.16
N ALA A 46 2.36 -3.36 4.26
CA ALA A 46 1.12 -2.62 4.05
C ALA A 46 0.56 -2.84 2.62
N VAL A 47 1.42 -2.88 1.61
CA VAL A 47 1.04 -3.21 0.22
C VAL A 47 0.45 -4.62 0.13
N LEU A 48 1.07 -5.61 0.78
CA LEU A 48 0.51 -6.97 0.81
C LEU A 48 -0.84 -7.02 1.54
N GLU A 49 -0.97 -6.32 2.65
CA GLU A 49 -2.23 -6.24 3.40
C GLU A 49 -3.36 -5.63 2.57
N ASP A 50 -3.09 -4.55 1.83
CA ASP A 50 -4.06 -3.93 0.93
C ASP A 50 -4.47 -4.86 -0.21
N VAL A 51 -3.52 -5.58 -0.81
CA VAL A 51 -3.79 -6.59 -1.85
C VAL A 51 -4.67 -7.71 -1.31
N VAL A 52 -4.38 -8.21 -0.10
CA VAL A 52 -5.21 -9.20 0.59
C VAL A 52 -6.61 -8.66 0.85
N ALA A 53 -6.75 -7.40 1.28
CA ALA A 53 -8.03 -6.75 1.48
C ALA A 53 -8.84 -6.67 0.16
N CYS A 54 -8.20 -6.29 -0.94
CA CYS A 54 -8.79 -6.27 -2.28
C CYS A 54 -9.26 -7.66 -2.73
N LEU A 55 -8.47 -8.71 -2.51
CA LEU A 55 -8.78 -10.10 -2.87
C LEU A 55 -9.87 -10.74 -1.99
N SER A 56 -10.13 -10.18 -0.81
CA SER A 56 -11.18 -10.64 0.11
C SER A 56 -12.61 -10.29 -0.34
N VAL A 57 -12.74 -9.45 -1.37
CA VAL A 57 -14.03 -9.01 -1.90
C VAL A 57 -14.57 -10.02 -2.91
N ASN A 58 -15.87 -10.31 -2.85
CA ASN A 58 -16.51 -11.14 -3.87
C ASN A 58 -16.86 -10.32 -5.11
N PRO A 59 -16.23 -10.58 -6.28
CA PRO A 59 -16.45 -9.81 -7.49
C PRO A 59 -17.90 -9.85 -7.98
N ASN A 60 -18.63 -10.94 -7.74
CA ASN A 60 -19.99 -11.10 -8.27
C ASN A 60 -21.06 -10.29 -7.51
N THR A 61 -20.74 -9.82 -6.29
CA THR A 61 -21.72 -9.14 -5.41
C THR A 61 -21.31 -7.71 -5.05
N CYS A 62 -20.14 -7.27 -5.50
CA CYS A 62 -19.57 -5.98 -5.11
C CYS A 62 -19.81 -4.90 -6.18
N SER A 63 -19.48 -3.64 -5.83
CA SER A 63 -19.56 -2.51 -6.75
C SER A 63 -18.60 -2.68 -7.95
N ARG A 64 -18.87 -1.99 -9.07
CA ARG A 64 -17.97 -1.97 -10.24
C ARG A 64 -16.55 -1.55 -9.86
N ARG A 65 -16.41 -0.57 -8.96
CA ARG A 65 -15.11 -0.11 -8.46
C ARG A 65 -14.35 -1.22 -7.73
N GLN A 66 -15.01 -1.90 -6.81
CA GLN A 66 -14.41 -3.00 -6.04
C GLN A 66 -14.05 -4.20 -6.91
N ARG A 67 -14.84 -4.46 -7.97
CA ARG A 67 -14.44 -5.45 -8.99
C ARG A 67 -13.15 -5.05 -9.68
N LEU A 68 -13.01 -3.79 -10.07
CA LEU A 68 -11.80 -3.32 -10.75
C LEU A 68 -10.57 -3.43 -9.83
N GLU A 69 -10.70 -3.02 -8.56
CA GLU A 69 -9.67 -3.17 -7.53
C GLU A 69 -9.28 -4.65 -7.34
N PHE A 70 -10.25 -5.56 -7.28
CA PHE A 70 -9.99 -7.01 -7.24
C PHE A 70 -9.19 -7.50 -8.45
N HIS A 71 -9.59 -7.12 -9.67
CA HIS A 71 -8.89 -7.56 -10.89
C HIS A 71 -7.48 -6.98 -10.97
N SER A 72 -7.30 -5.72 -10.57
CA SER A 72 -5.99 -5.08 -10.51
C SER A 72 -5.07 -5.80 -9.52
N ALA A 73 -5.53 -6.02 -8.28
CA ALA A 73 -4.78 -6.77 -7.27
C ALA A 73 -4.46 -8.20 -7.73
N HIS A 74 -5.43 -8.89 -8.33
CA HIS A 74 -5.23 -10.24 -8.85
C HIS A 74 -4.23 -10.27 -10.02
N SER A 75 -4.25 -9.28 -10.91
CA SER A 75 -3.26 -9.15 -11.99
C SER A 75 -1.86 -8.87 -11.44
N TRP A 76 -1.74 -8.05 -10.39
CA TRP A 76 -0.46 -7.73 -9.76
C TRP A 76 0.17 -8.97 -9.10
N VAL A 77 -0.62 -9.77 -8.37
CA VAL A 77 -0.15 -11.05 -7.78
C VAL A 77 0.28 -12.07 -8.85
N ASN A 78 -0.39 -12.05 -10.01
CA ASN A 78 -0.11 -12.98 -11.11
C ASN A 78 0.81 -12.40 -12.18
N ALA A 79 1.34 -11.21 -11.96
CA ALA A 79 2.26 -10.59 -12.90
C ALA A 79 3.48 -11.50 -13.11
N PRO A 80 3.98 -11.59 -14.36
CA PRO A 80 5.23 -12.29 -14.62
C PRO A 80 6.38 -11.65 -13.85
N ILE A 81 7.44 -12.41 -13.63
CA ILE A 81 8.69 -11.89 -13.06
C ILE A 81 9.31 -10.98 -14.14
N GLN A 82 8.92 -9.71 -14.15
CA GLN A 82 9.35 -8.71 -15.12
C GLN A 82 9.91 -7.51 -14.37
N GLY A 83 11.22 -7.34 -14.46
CA GLY A 83 11.92 -6.11 -14.11
C GLY A 83 12.12 -5.82 -12.62
N GLU A 84 13.13 -5.00 -12.36
CA GLU A 84 13.67 -4.56 -11.07
C GLU A 84 12.72 -3.64 -10.27
N TRP A 85 11.40 -3.78 -10.41
CA TRP A 85 10.48 -2.96 -9.62
C TRP A 85 10.46 -3.42 -8.16
N VAL A 86 10.84 -2.52 -7.26
CA VAL A 86 10.97 -2.76 -5.81
C VAL A 86 9.65 -3.17 -5.15
N PHE A 87 8.51 -2.77 -5.71
CA PHE A 87 7.17 -3.17 -5.22
C PHE A 87 6.50 -4.20 -6.15
N SER A 88 7.27 -4.97 -6.90
CA SER A 88 6.73 -6.14 -7.58
C SER A 88 6.37 -7.22 -6.55
N PHE A 89 5.34 -8.01 -6.81
CA PHE A 89 4.94 -9.09 -5.90
C PHE A 89 6.12 -10.04 -5.60
N HIS A 90 6.93 -10.34 -6.61
CA HIS A 90 8.12 -11.17 -6.46
C HIS A 90 9.16 -10.54 -5.52
N HIS A 91 9.54 -9.27 -5.74
CA HIS A 91 10.53 -8.58 -4.93
C HIS A 91 10.08 -8.38 -3.48
N ILE A 92 8.79 -8.12 -3.28
CA ILE A 92 8.20 -8.04 -1.95
C ILE A 92 8.25 -9.41 -1.24
N CYS A 93 7.90 -10.49 -1.92
CA CYS A 93 7.99 -11.84 -1.34
C CYS A 93 9.43 -12.18 -0.97
N ASP A 94 10.38 -11.89 -1.86
CA ASP A 94 11.82 -12.12 -1.63
C ASP A 94 12.34 -11.34 -0.43
N THR A 95 12.06 -10.02 -0.37
CA THR A 95 12.48 -9.14 0.73
C THR A 95 11.87 -9.53 2.08
N LEU A 96 10.62 -10.03 2.07
CA LEU A 96 9.93 -10.46 3.29
C LEU A 96 10.24 -11.92 3.69
N GLY A 97 10.92 -12.69 2.84
CA GLY A 97 11.28 -14.09 3.09
C GLY A 97 10.16 -15.09 2.82
N PHE A 98 9.20 -14.76 1.95
CA PHE A 98 8.12 -15.66 1.54
C PHE A 98 8.44 -16.39 0.24
N ASP A 99 8.07 -17.67 0.15
CA ASP A 99 8.06 -18.37 -1.15
C ASP A 99 6.98 -17.77 -2.06
N THR A 100 7.43 -17.07 -3.10
CA THR A 100 6.55 -16.38 -4.07
C THR A 100 5.55 -17.36 -4.67
N GLY A 101 5.99 -18.58 -5.00
CA GLY A 101 5.13 -19.60 -5.62
C GLY A 101 4.02 -20.07 -4.70
N PHE A 102 4.35 -20.37 -3.45
CA PHE A 102 3.41 -20.78 -2.42
C PHE A 102 2.41 -19.67 -2.10
N LEU A 103 2.89 -18.43 -1.87
CA LEU A 103 2.00 -17.32 -1.55
C LEU A 103 1.04 -17.02 -2.69
N ARG A 104 1.51 -17.06 -3.94
CA ARG A 104 0.66 -16.89 -5.13
C ARG A 104 -0.43 -17.95 -5.21
N ARG A 105 -0.06 -19.23 -5.01
CA ARG A 105 -1.04 -20.33 -4.99
C ARG A 105 -2.04 -20.16 -3.85
N GLY A 106 -1.59 -19.74 -2.67
CA GLY A 106 -2.42 -19.49 -1.50
C GLY A 106 -3.45 -18.38 -1.74
N LEU A 107 -3.00 -17.21 -2.19
CA LEU A 107 -3.84 -16.04 -2.47
C LEU A 107 -4.88 -16.34 -3.56
N ASN A 108 -4.48 -17.01 -4.64
CA ASN A 108 -5.40 -17.38 -5.71
C ASN A 108 -6.47 -18.39 -5.25
N GLN A 109 -6.12 -19.37 -4.44
CA GLN A 109 -7.09 -20.32 -3.87
C GLN A 109 -8.00 -19.63 -2.86
N TRP A 110 -7.44 -18.75 -2.02
CA TRP A 110 -8.17 -18.01 -1.02
C TRP A 110 -9.20 -17.08 -1.64
N ALA A 111 -8.84 -16.31 -2.66
CA ALA A 111 -9.75 -15.43 -3.41
C ALA A 111 -10.93 -16.21 -4.00
N LYS A 112 -10.69 -17.39 -4.59
CA LYS A 112 -11.75 -18.29 -5.11
C LYS A 112 -12.70 -18.76 -4.01
N ARG A 113 -12.18 -19.10 -2.83
CA ARG A 113 -12.99 -19.58 -1.69
C ARG A 113 -13.79 -18.46 -1.03
N TYR A 114 -13.22 -17.26 -0.91
CA TYR A 114 -13.89 -16.11 -0.31
C TYR A 114 -15.16 -15.70 -1.07
N GLY A 115 -15.11 -15.75 -2.41
CA GLY A 115 -16.28 -15.56 -3.26
C GLY A 115 -17.40 -16.57 -2.96
N LYS A 116 -17.06 -17.86 -2.89
CA LYS A 116 -18.05 -18.95 -2.64
C LYS A 116 -18.65 -18.90 -1.23
N ALA A 117 -17.82 -18.81 -0.20
CA ALA A 117 -18.25 -18.82 1.20
C ALA A 117 -19.15 -17.62 1.57
N ARG A 118 -19.06 -16.50 0.85
CA ARG A 118 -19.94 -15.35 1.06
C ARG A 118 -21.27 -15.48 0.31
N ILE A 119 -21.31 -16.13 -0.85
CA ILE A 119 -22.58 -16.41 -1.56
C ILE A 119 -23.45 -17.34 -0.72
N GLU A 120 -22.85 -18.41 -0.17
CA GLU A 120 -23.56 -19.35 0.71
C GLU A 120 -24.11 -18.66 1.97
N ARG A 121 -23.32 -17.76 2.58
CA ARG A 121 -23.76 -16.98 3.75
C ARG A 121 -24.74 -15.86 3.41
N GLY A 122 -24.65 -15.27 2.20
CA GLY A 122 -25.50 -14.19 1.72
C GLY A 122 -26.87 -14.67 1.27
N SER A 123 -26.94 -15.86 0.65
CA SER A 123 -28.21 -16.54 0.36
C SER A 123 -29.03 -16.80 1.63
N LYS A 124 -28.35 -17.02 2.77
CA LYS A 124 -28.98 -17.18 4.10
C LYS A 124 -29.16 -15.87 4.89
N ARG A 125 -28.68 -14.71 4.44
CA ARG A 125 -28.75 -13.45 5.21
C ARG A 125 -29.27 -12.29 4.37
N LYS A 126 -30.59 -12.11 4.37
CA LYS A 126 -31.19 -10.77 4.23
C LYS A 126 -30.91 -9.97 5.50
N VAL A 127 -29.70 -9.42 5.63
CA VAL A 127 -29.41 -8.47 6.72
C VAL A 127 -28.81 -7.21 6.11
N ALA A 128 -29.56 -6.12 6.21
CA ALA A 128 -29.17 -4.79 5.83
C ALA A 128 -27.83 -4.41 6.48
N ARG A 129 -26.84 -4.04 5.66
CA ARG A 129 -25.56 -3.54 6.16
C ARG A 129 -25.56 -2.02 6.06
N LYS A 130 -25.63 -1.36 7.21
CA LYS A 130 -25.44 0.10 7.35
C LYS A 130 -24.00 0.45 6.93
N PRO A 131 -23.78 1.62 6.31
CA PRO A 131 -22.44 2.05 5.89
C PRO A 131 -21.56 2.34 7.11
N LEU A 132 -20.35 1.78 7.12
CA LEU A 132 -19.30 2.15 8.07
C LEU A 132 -18.76 3.52 7.66
N ARG A 133 -19.04 4.55 8.45
CA ARG A 133 -18.35 5.83 8.36
C ARG A 133 -16.91 5.61 8.84
N LEU A 134 -15.94 5.69 7.93
CA LEU A 134 -14.54 5.85 8.34
C LEU A 134 -14.39 7.25 8.92
N ARG A 135 -14.08 7.32 10.21
CA ARG A 135 -13.55 8.53 10.84
C ARG A 135 -12.17 8.75 10.25
N ALA A 136 -11.96 9.97 9.76
CA ALA A 136 -10.63 10.53 9.53
C ALA A 136 -9.78 10.34 10.78
N LEU A 137 -8.53 9.91 10.58
CA LEU A 137 -7.36 10.19 11.40
C LEU A 137 -6.19 9.51 10.67
N PHE A 138 -5.59 10.23 9.74
CA PHE A 138 -4.15 10.53 9.59
C PHE A 138 -4.01 11.45 8.38
#